data_AF-A0A5B8N131-F1
#
_entry.id   AF-A0A5B8N131-F1
#
_cell.length_a   1.000
_cell.length_b   1.000
_cell.length_c   1.000
_cell.angle_alpha   90.00
_cell.angle_beta   90.00
_cell.angle_gamma   90.00
#
_symmetry.space_group_name_H-M   'P 1'
#
loop_
_entity.id
_entity.type
_entity.pdbx_description
1 polymer ?
#
loop_
_entity_poly.entity_id
_entity_poly.type
_entity_poly.pdbx_seq_one_letter_code
_entity_poly.pdbx_strand_id
1 'polypeptide(L)'
;MKGKRCFLAGVLLVGVLAASSVRAQNKTTSTDVLTKEECKDNAPIDDFATDDRIISCVRGASESCCEAMNELLGEESPVHYCTCSSGVLEDVLDEAVPMFAKDIIHTRIAECELPVAGEERCKGLYDDSDFDAKAAAANGTCVDEYPPDVDTRYTCEDQAGFGKCDEGWMDGYCLLSCEKCEAEEAASAGEEPEDEGASEGSAAEGDEILVAEEGEVLENGTLVLSNCTDEKSPSDNSNHDCAKQKDFGKCDEGWMDGYCLLSCGKCVKPVARQIASAASVPKGKANATEEVGAPSAGDEISGNSTATEQACADEYPPNVDTQFTCEDQASFGNCDDDWMDGYCLLSCDKCGTTTEDGENSISS
;
A
#
# COMPACT_ATOMS: atom_id res chain seq x y z
N MET A 1 69.79 -54.60 -39.11
CA MET A 1 70.48 -53.61 -38.25
C MET A 1 69.47 -52.56 -37.78
N LYS A 2 69.80 -51.79 -36.71
CA LYS A 2 68.95 -50.72 -36.13
C LYS A 2 67.54 -51.16 -35.68
N GLY A 3 67.47 -51.87 -34.55
CA GLY A 3 66.24 -51.91 -33.75
C GLY A 3 66.04 -50.56 -33.03
N LYS A 4 64.78 -50.16 -32.82
CA LYS A 4 64.41 -48.99 -32.00
C LYS A 4 64.05 -49.42 -30.59
N ARG A 5 64.34 -48.59 -29.58
CA ARG A 5 64.00 -48.76 -28.16
C ARG A 5 63.34 -47.48 -27.64
N CYS A 6 62.40 -47.64 -26.71
CA CYS A 6 61.82 -46.58 -25.85
C CYS A 6 61.04 -45.48 -26.63
N PHE A 7 60.16 -44.70 -26.00
CA PHE A 7 59.76 -44.62 -24.59
C PHE A 7 58.29 -45.02 -24.40
N LEU A 8 57.93 -45.58 -23.23
CA LEU A 8 56.59 -45.37 -22.69
C LEU A 8 56.60 -44.00 -21.98
N ALA A 9 55.63 -43.15 -22.30
CA ALA A 9 55.31 -42.00 -21.47
C ALA A 9 54.42 -42.47 -20.32
N GLY A 10 54.86 -42.28 -19.07
CA GLY A 10 54.00 -42.49 -17.91
C GLY A 10 52.99 -41.35 -17.84
N VAL A 11 51.71 -41.64 -18.05
CA VAL A 11 50.63 -40.68 -17.78
C VAL A 11 50.55 -40.51 -16.27
N LEU A 12 51.01 -39.35 -15.78
CA LEU A 12 50.91 -38.99 -14.37
C LEU A 12 49.44 -38.70 -14.06
N LEU A 13 48.76 -39.66 -13.42
CA LEU A 13 47.34 -39.54 -13.10
C LEU A 13 47.18 -38.57 -11.91
N VAL A 14 47.05 -37.28 -12.22
CA VAL A 14 46.79 -36.22 -11.23
C VAL A 14 45.39 -36.42 -10.68
N GLY A 15 45.31 -37.15 -9.56
CA GLY A 15 44.10 -37.24 -8.76
C GLY A 15 43.79 -35.89 -8.16
N VAL A 16 42.95 -35.11 -8.84
CA VAL A 16 42.32 -33.91 -8.26
C VAL A 16 41.42 -34.41 -7.14
N LEU A 17 41.93 -34.33 -5.91
CA LEU A 17 41.09 -34.39 -4.72
C LEU A 17 40.22 -33.14 -4.73
N ALA A 18 39.05 -33.27 -5.35
CA ALA A 18 37.94 -32.36 -5.11
C ALA A 18 37.63 -32.43 -3.61
N ALA A 19 38.11 -31.45 -2.86
CA ALA A 19 37.70 -31.23 -1.49
C ALA A 19 36.25 -30.74 -1.55
N SER A 20 35.31 -31.69 -1.64
CA SER A 20 33.89 -31.41 -1.42
C SER A 20 33.78 -30.72 -0.07
N SER A 21 33.50 -29.42 -0.09
CA SER A 21 33.25 -28.66 1.11
C SER A 21 31.91 -29.10 1.64
N VAL A 22 31.92 -30.22 2.39
CA VAL A 22 30.78 -30.67 3.19
C VAL A 22 30.63 -29.63 4.29
N ARG A 23 29.96 -28.53 3.95
CA ARG A 23 29.47 -27.52 4.87
C ARG A 23 28.62 -28.29 5.87
N ALA A 24 29.17 -28.51 7.06
CA ALA A 24 28.53 -29.37 8.04
C ALA A 24 27.19 -28.73 8.37
N GLN A 25 26.09 -29.38 7.98
CA GLN A 25 24.75 -29.02 8.43
C GLN A 25 24.74 -29.26 9.93
N ASN A 26 25.02 -28.18 10.67
CA ASN A 26 25.05 -28.19 12.11
C ASN A 26 23.61 -28.40 12.55
N LYS A 27 23.30 -29.59 13.10
CA LYS A 27 21.93 -29.97 13.40
C LYS A 27 21.44 -29.14 14.60
N THR A 28 20.81 -28.00 14.31
CA THR A 28 20.24 -27.05 15.26
C THR A 28 19.16 -27.73 16.09
N THR A 29 19.54 -28.18 17.28
CA THR A 29 18.64 -28.84 18.23
C THR A 29 17.98 -27.81 19.15
N SER A 30 16.95 -27.13 18.64
CA SER A 30 16.00 -26.28 19.39
C SER A 30 16.57 -24.97 19.96
N THR A 31 15.74 -23.91 19.91
CA THR A 31 15.90 -22.63 20.62
C THR A 31 17.19 -21.82 20.37
N ASP A 32 17.56 -21.61 19.11
CA ASP A 32 18.13 -20.31 18.69
C ASP A 32 16.99 -19.58 17.95
N VAL A 33 16.11 -18.92 18.71
CA VAL A 33 15.18 -17.91 18.18
C VAL A 33 15.94 -16.59 18.15
N LEU A 34 16.01 -15.92 17.01
CA LEU A 34 16.73 -14.66 16.87
C LEU A 34 16.08 -13.57 17.73
N THR A 35 16.88 -12.65 18.25
CA THR A 35 16.35 -11.42 18.87
C THR A 35 15.70 -10.50 17.85
N LYS A 36 14.90 -9.52 18.30
CA LYS A 36 14.21 -8.56 17.44
C LYS A 36 15.18 -7.81 16.51
N GLU A 37 16.36 -7.48 17.03
CA GLU A 37 17.45 -6.83 16.31
C GLU A 37 18.14 -7.79 15.33
N GLU A 38 18.47 -9.02 15.76
CA GLU A 38 19.06 -10.03 14.86
C GLU A 38 18.12 -10.42 13.71
N CYS A 39 16.81 -10.42 13.93
CA CYS A 39 15.82 -10.61 12.88
C CYS A 39 15.87 -9.52 11.81
N LYS A 40 16.07 -8.25 12.19
CA LYS A 40 16.26 -7.14 11.24
C LYS A 40 17.61 -7.26 10.52
N ASP A 41 18.69 -7.47 11.26
CA ASP A 41 20.06 -7.58 10.74
C ASP A 41 20.26 -8.78 9.78
N ASN A 42 19.41 -9.81 9.85
CA ASN A 42 19.44 -10.98 8.95
C ASN A 42 18.29 -11.00 7.93
N ALA A 43 17.41 -10.01 7.91
CA ALA A 43 16.30 -9.94 6.96
C ALA A 43 16.82 -9.80 5.52
N PRO A 44 16.38 -10.64 4.56
CA PRO A 44 16.86 -10.60 3.18
C PRO A 44 16.13 -9.50 2.37
N ILE A 45 16.27 -8.24 2.82
CA ILE A 45 15.60 -7.04 2.25
C ILE A 45 15.86 -6.90 0.75
N ASP A 46 17.13 -7.04 0.32
CA ASP A 46 17.52 -6.97 -1.10
C ASP A 46 16.85 -8.08 -1.94
N ASP A 47 16.74 -9.30 -1.42
CA ASP A 47 16.11 -10.42 -2.15
C ASP A 47 14.58 -10.25 -2.19
N PHE A 48 13.95 -9.75 -1.12
CA PHE A 48 12.53 -9.38 -1.08
C PHE A 48 12.15 -8.35 -2.15
N ALA A 49 13.00 -7.34 -2.34
CA ALA A 49 12.79 -6.27 -3.31
C ALA A 49 13.12 -6.67 -4.76
N THR A 50 13.84 -7.77 -5.00
CA THR A 50 14.37 -8.12 -6.33
C THR A 50 14.01 -9.50 -6.87
N ASP A 51 13.42 -10.40 -6.07
CA ASP A 51 12.94 -11.70 -6.55
C ASP A 51 11.61 -11.56 -7.31
N ASP A 52 11.64 -11.78 -8.63
CA ASP A 52 10.47 -11.83 -9.52
C ASP A 52 9.34 -12.74 -8.99
N ARG A 53 9.65 -13.78 -8.22
CA ARG A 53 8.67 -14.68 -7.59
C ARG A 53 7.89 -13.98 -6.46
N ILE A 54 8.58 -13.19 -5.64
CA ILE A 54 7.97 -12.36 -4.59
C ILE A 54 7.17 -11.22 -5.22
N ILE A 55 7.72 -10.55 -6.24
CA ILE A 55 6.99 -9.53 -7.02
C ILE A 55 5.73 -10.14 -7.67
N SER A 56 5.73 -11.42 -8.03
CA SER A 56 4.54 -12.12 -8.54
C SER A 56 3.41 -12.23 -7.51
N CYS A 57 3.71 -12.26 -6.20
CA CYS A 57 2.72 -12.33 -5.11
C CYS A 57 1.72 -11.16 -5.14
N VAL A 58 2.15 -9.99 -5.65
CA VAL A 58 1.29 -8.80 -5.82
C VAL A 58 0.11 -9.08 -6.76
N ARG A 59 0.25 -10.04 -7.68
CA ARG A 59 -0.81 -10.49 -8.61
C ARG A 59 -1.64 -11.68 -8.09
N GLY A 60 -1.32 -12.21 -6.90
CA GLY A 60 -2.00 -13.36 -6.28
C GLY A 60 -1.03 -14.41 -5.73
N ALA A 61 -1.47 -15.21 -4.77
CA ALA A 61 -0.69 -16.35 -4.26
C ALA A 61 -0.61 -17.46 -5.31
N SER A 62 0.45 -17.41 -6.12
CA SER A 62 0.87 -18.53 -6.95
C SER A 62 1.67 -19.55 -6.14
N GLU A 63 1.74 -20.80 -6.60
CA GLU A 63 2.59 -21.84 -6.00
C GLU A 63 4.06 -21.38 -5.90
N SER A 64 4.56 -20.70 -6.94
CA SER A 64 5.90 -20.10 -6.98
C SER A 64 6.07 -18.89 -6.05
N CYS A 65 5.01 -18.13 -5.76
CA CYS A 65 5.03 -17.07 -4.76
C CYS A 65 5.21 -17.68 -3.36
N CYS A 66 4.37 -18.66 -2.99
CA CYS A 66 4.47 -19.30 -1.68
C CYS A 66 5.76 -20.12 -1.51
N GLU A 67 6.31 -20.70 -2.59
CA GLU A 67 7.62 -21.35 -2.59
C GLU A 67 8.74 -20.34 -2.23
N ALA A 68 8.77 -19.17 -2.91
CA ALA A 68 9.75 -18.12 -2.61
C ALA A 68 9.56 -17.51 -1.21
N MET A 69 8.32 -17.30 -0.78
CA MET A 69 8.01 -16.80 0.57
C MET A 69 8.45 -17.79 1.66
N ASN A 70 8.34 -19.10 1.41
CA ASN A 70 8.87 -20.13 2.32
C ASN A 70 10.41 -20.25 2.25
N GLU A 71 11.04 -19.95 1.11
CA GLU A 71 12.51 -19.87 1.01
C GLU A 71 13.06 -18.66 1.82
N LEU A 72 12.35 -17.54 1.83
CA LEU A 72 12.77 -16.31 2.54
C LEU A 72 12.31 -16.22 4.01
N LEU A 73 11.18 -16.83 4.42
CA LEU A 73 10.61 -16.72 5.78
C LEU A 73 10.28 -18.07 6.46
N GLY A 74 10.26 -19.18 5.72
CA GLY A 74 9.84 -20.50 6.21
C GLY A 74 10.93 -21.27 6.96
N GLU A 75 10.71 -22.57 7.20
CA GLU A 75 11.54 -23.38 8.12
C GLU A 75 13.03 -23.51 7.73
N GLU A 76 13.39 -23.24 6.47
CA GLU A 76 14.78 -23.28 5.99
C GLU A 76 15.48 -21.89 5.96
N SER A 77 14.73 -20.81 6.24
CA SER A 77 15.24 -19.43 6.22
C SER A 77 16.15 -19.10 7.42
N PRO A 78 17.18 -18.23 7.26
CA PRO A 78 17.90 -17.66 8.41
C PRO A 78 17.02 -16.84 9.35
N VAL A 79 15.89 -16.28 8.87
CA VAL A 79 14.93 -15.47 9.66
C VAL A 79 13.64 -16.23 9.96
N HIS A 80 13.71 -17.56 10.04
CA HIS A 80 12.58 -18.39 10.45
C HIS A 80 12.04 -17.96 11.83
N TYR A 81 10.72 -17.83 11.93
CA TYR A 81 9.98 -17.24 13.05
C TYR A 81 10.19 -15.74 13.31
N CYS A 82 10.97 -14.98 12.52
CA CYS A 82 11.05 -13.52 12.73
C CYS A 82 9.70 -12.81 12.49
N THR A 83 8.85 -13.39 11.64
CA THR A 83 7.44 -13.02 11.42
C THR A 83 6.54 -13.21 12.65
N CYS A 84 6.99 -13.96 13.67
CA CYS A 84 6.30 -14.11 14.94
C CYS A 84 6.53 -12.95 15.92
N SER A 85 7.54 -12.10 15.70
CA SER A 85 7.80 -10.93 16.54
C SER A 85 7.06 -9.72 15.99
N SER A 86 6.24 -9.10 16.84
CA SER A 86 5.44 -7.93 16.49
C SER A 86 6.31 -6.77 16.01
N GLY A 87 5.89 -6.11 14.94
CA GLY A 87 6.61 -4.99 14.32
C GLY A 87 7.82 -5.37 13.44
N VAL A 88 8.50 -6.51 13.66
CA VAL A 88 9.67 -6.89 12.83
C VAL A 88 9.31 -7.00 11.35
N LEU A 89 8.17 -7.64 11.06
CA LEU A 89 7.69 -7.77 9.70
C LEU A 89 7.32 -6.40 9.10
N GLU A 90 6.68 -5.51 9.87
CA GLU A 90 6.38 -4.15 9.42
C GLU A 90 7.68 -3.36 9.14
N ASP A 91 8.61 -3.32 10.09
CA ASP A 91 9.91 -2.65 9.97
C ASP A 91 10.67 -3.08 8.70
N VAL A 92 10.62 -4.37 8.35
CA VAL A 92 11.22 -4.92 7.13
C VAL A 92 10.43 -4.56 5.87
N LEU A 93 9.10 -4.60 5.91
CA LEU A 93 8.25 -4.20 4.78
C LEU A 93 8.26 -2.68 4.54
N ASP A 94 8.49 -1.87 5.57
CA ASP A 94 8.67 -0.42 5.49
C ASP A 94 9.95 -0.01 4.74
N GLU A 95 11.02 -0.79 4.86
CA GLU A 95 12.27 -0.56 4.11
C GLU A 95 12.26 -1.25 2.73
N ALA A 96 11.69 -2.46 2.62
CA ALA A 96 11.72 -3.26 1.39
C ALA A 96 10.61 -2.93 0.38
N VAL A 97 9.45 -2.40 0.80
CA VAL A 97 8.21 -2.43 0.00
C VAL A 97 7.45 -1.09 0.03
N PRO A 98 6.99 -0.56 -1.14
CA PRO A 98 6.09 0.58 -1.20
C PRO A 98 4.79 0.35 -0.39
N MET A 99 4.32 1.37 0.32
CA MET A 99 3.19 1.27 1.26
C MET A 99 1.95 0.55 0.69
N PHE A 100 1.61 0.78 -0.59
CA PHE A 100 0.43 0.18 -1.25
C PHE A 100 0.49 -1.36 -1.38
N ALA A 101 1.66 -1.98 -1.23
CA ALA A 101 1.85 -3.41 -1.39
C ALA A 101 2.00 -4.16 -0.06
N LYS A 102 2.09 -3.47 1.08
CA LYS A 102 2.20 -4.09 2.42
C LYS A 102 0.98 -4.96 2.75
N ASP A 103 -0.22 -4.41 2.65
CA ASP A 103 -1.49 -5.13 2.86
C ASP A 103 -1.61 -6.38 1.97
N ILE A 104 -1.11 -6.27 0.73
CA ILE A 104 -1.10 -7.37 -0.22
C ILE A 104 -0.15 -8.46 0.27
N ILE A 105 1.07 -8.12 0.67
CA ILE A 105 2.04 -9.09 1.20
C ILE A 105 1.53 -9.75 2.48
N HIS A 106 0.98 -8.99 3.43
CA HIS A 106 0.33 -9.55 4.63
C HIS A 106 -0.75 -10.58 4.29
N THR A 107 -1.62 -10.25 3.32
CA THR A 107 -2.62 -11.19 2.81
C THR A 107 -1.97 -12.47 2.24
N ARG A 108 -0.85 -12.35 1.50
CA ARG A 108 -0.15 -13.51 0.93
C ARG A 108 0.62 -14.32 1.98
N ILE A 109 1.17 -13.70 3.03
CA ILE A 109 1.84 -14.41 4.14
C ILE A 109 0.84 -15.35 4.82
N ALA A 110 -0.37 -14.85 5.11
CA ALA A 110 -1.46 -15.66 5.66
C ALA A 110 -1.95 -16.76 4.68
N GLU A 111 -2.14 -16.44 3.39
CA GLU A 111 -2.55 -17.43 2.37
C GLU A 111 -1.50 -18.53 2.13
N CYS A 112 -0.20 -18.24 2.33
CA CYS A 112 0.89 -19.19 2.19
C CYS A 112 1.17 -20.01 3.47
N GLU A 113 0.30 -19.95 4.49
CA GLU A 113 0.42 -20.64 5.78
C GLU A 113 1.76 -20.37 6.53
N LEU A 114 2.32 -19.16 6.37
CA LEU A 114 3.49 -18.74 7.14
C LEU A 114 3.09 -18.26 8.55
N PRO A 115 3.87 -18.60 9.61
CA PRO A 115 3.51 -18.25 10.98
C PRO A 115 3.68 -16.75 11.23
N VAL A 116 2.64 -16.08 11.70
CA VAL A 116 2.63 -14.63 12.01
C VAL A 116 2.33 -14.35 13.49
N ALA A 117 2.79 -13.19 13.98
CA ALA A 117 2.54 -12.73 15.35
C ALA A 117 1.06 -12.87 15.74
N GLY A 118 0.81 -13.42 16.93
CA GLY A 118 -0.54 -13.74 17.42
C GLY A 118 -1.02 -15.17 17.14
N GLU A 119 -0.39 -15.95 16.25
CA GLU A 119 -0.74 -17.37 16.07
C GLU A 119 -0.27 -18.26 17.24
N GLU A 120 -1.01 -19.35 17.51
CA GLU A 120 -0.56 -20.41 18.43
C GLU A 120 0.79 -21.06 18.02
N ARG A 121 1.22 -20.90 16.75
CA ARG A 121 2.55 -21.31 16.27
C ARG A 121 3.69 -20.43 16.79
N CYS A 122 3.39 -19.16 17.07
CA CYS A 122 4.33 -18.13 17.52
C CYS A 122 4.40 -18.00 19.05
N LYS A 123 3.44 -18.61 19.75
CA LYS A 123 3.17 -18.46 21.18
C LYS A 123 4.36 -18.86 22.06
N GLY A 124 4.94 -17.88 22.74
CA GLY A 124 6.10 -18.07 23.62
C GLY A 124 7.44 -18.28 22.89
N LEU A 125 7.53 -17.95 21.59
CA LEU A 125 8.82 -17.79 20.92
C LEU A 125 9.47 -16.43 21.24
N TYR A 126 8.63 -15.39 21.34
CA TYR A 126 9.01 -14.04 21.76
C TYR A 126 8.25 -13.65 23.02
N ASP A 127 8.88 -12.85 23.88
CA ASP A 127 8.27 -12.27 25.08
C ASP A 127 7.51 -10.97 24.73
N ASP A 128 6.66 -11.07 23.70
CA ASP A 128 5.79 -9.99 23.24
C ASP A 128 4.57 -9.87 24.18
N SER A 129 4.83 -9.78 25.49
CA SER A 129 3.79 -9.71 26.52
C SER A 129 2.92 -8.45 26.44
N ASP A 130 3.42 -7.40 25.79
CA ASP A 130 2.66 -6.21 25.40
C ASP A 130 1.57 -6.54 24.35
N PHE A 131 1.79 -7.58 23.52
CA PHE A 131 0.81 -8.04 22.53
C PHE A 131 -0.24 -8.98 23.14
N ASP A 132 0.13 -9.78 24.15
CA ASP A 132 -0.85 -10.49 25.00
C ASP A 132 -1.71 -9.47 25.78
N ALA A 133 -1.16 -8.32 26.20
CA ALA A 133 -1.94 -7.22 26.78
C ALA A 133 -2.89 -6.58 25.75
N LYS A 134 -2.41 -6.25 24.53
CA LYS A 134 -3.23 -5.75 23.42
C LYS A 134 -4.36 -6.72 23.03
N ALA A 135 -4.11 -8.03 23.04
CA ALA A 135 -5.11 -9.06 22.80
C ALA A 135 -6.10 -9.26 23.96
N ALA A 136 -5.67 -9.01 25.21
CA ALA A 136 -6.54 -9.03 26.39
C ALA A 136 -7.45 -7.79 26.46
N ALA A 137 -6.96 -6.61 26.05
CA ALA A 137 -7.78 -5.40 25.93
C ALA A 137 -8.97 -5.62 24.98
N ALA A 138 -8.74 -6.32 23.86
CA ALA A 138 -9.77 -6.72 22.90
C ALA A 138 -10.76 -7.79 23.40
N ASN A 139 -10.62 -8.31 24.63
CA ASN A 139 -11.41 -9.45 25.15
C ASN A 139 -12.03 -9.23 26.55
N GLY A 140 -12.15 -8.00 27.04
CA GLY A 140 -13.04 -7.72 28.18
C GLY A 140 -12.60 -6.65 29.19
N THR A 141 -11.48 -5.96 28.99
CA THR A 141 -11.13 -4.76 29.77
C THR A 141 -10.68 -3.64 28.85
N CYS A 142 -11.62 -2.75 28.54
CA CYS A 142 -11.35 -1.48 27.89
C CYS A 142 -10.65 -0.54 28.89
N VAL A 143 -9.34 -0.32 28.72
CA VAL A 143 -8.51 0.52 29.61
C VAL A 143 -7.53 1.38 28.80
N ASP A 144 -7.24 2.56 29.35
CA ASP A 144 -6.24 3.48 28.83
C ASP A 144 -4.83 3.08 29.27
N GLU A 145 -4.27 2.11 28.57
CA GLU A 145 -2.85 1.73 28.65
C GLU A 145 -2.03 2.49 27.59
N TYR A 146 -0.76 2.75 27.91
CA TYR A 146 0.16 3.52 27.06
C TYR A 146 1.15 2.60 26.33
N PRO A 147 1.63 3.01 25.13
CA PRO A 147 2.85 2.45 24.56
C PRO A 147 4.03 2.65 25.53
N PRO A 148 4.91 1.65 25.73
CA PRO A 148 6.02 1.76 26.69
C PRO A 148 7.07 2.81 26.30
N ASP A 149 7.17 3.16 25.02
CA ASP A 149 8.19 4.05 24.46
C ASP A 149 7.78 5.54 24.39
N VAL A 150 6.53 5.90 24.72
CA VAL A 150 6.08 7.30 24.62
C VAL A 150 6.23 8.10 25.92
N ASP A 151 6.46 9.40 25.77
CA ASP A 151 6.64 10.33 26.87
C ASP A 151 5.29 10.59 27.59
N THR A 152 5.11 9.98 28.76
CA THR A 152 3.91 10.02 29.62
C THR A 152 3.58 11.39 30.24
N ARG A 153 4.02 12.48 29.61
CA ARG A 153 3.69 13.88 29.95
C ARG A 153 2.27 14.31 29.59
N TYR A 154 1.57 13.54 28.76
CA TYR A 154 0.19 13.79 28.33
C TYR A 154 -0.65 12.54 28.56
N THR A 155 -1.88 12.71 29.05
CA THR A 155 -2.83 11.62 29.29
C THR A 155 -3.34 11.00 27.99
N CYS A 156 -3.91 9.79 28.04
CA CYS A 156 -4.66 9.26 26.91
C CYS A 156 -5.83 10.19 26.50
N GLU A 157 -6.47 10.84 27.48
CA GLU A 157 -7.48 11.88 27.29
C GLU A 157 -6.90 13.11 26.55
N ASP A 158 -5.71 13.60 26.93
CA ASP A 158 -5.00 14.66 26.20
C ASP A 158 -4.67 14.24 24.75
N GLN A 159 -4.15 13.03 24.54
CA GLN A 159 -3.74 12.53 23.22
C GLN A 159 -4.95 12.31 22.29
N ALA A 160 -6.07 11.81 22.82
CA ALA A 160 -7.34 11.76 22.11
C ALA A 160 -7.85 13.18 21.78
N GLY A 161 -7.77 14.12 22.73
CA GLY A 161 -8.05 15.54 22.52
C GLY A 161 -7.12 16.24 21.51
N PHE A 162 -5.94 15.68 21.23
CA PHE A 162 -5.04 16.10 20.15
C PHE A 162 -5.32 15.40 18.80
N GLY A 163 -6.38 14.59 18.71
CA GLY A 163 -6.76 13.84 17.52
C GLY A 163 -5.78 12.72 17.15
N LYS A 164 -5.03 12.17 18.12
CA LYS A 164 -3.97 11.18 17.85
C LYS A 164 -4.43 9.73 17.75
N CYS A 165 -5.73 9.47 17.94
CA CYS A 165 -6.30 8.12 17.96
C CYS A 165 -6.05 7.28 16.69
N ASP A 166 -5.87 7.90 15.53
CA ASP A 166 -5.66 7.22 14.24
C ASP A 166 -4.18 7.22 13.79
N GLU A 167 -3.27 7.64 14.66
CA GLU A 167 -1.83 7.42 14.46
C GLU A 167 -1.47 5.96 14.73
N GLY A 168 -0.64 5.34 13.90
CA GLY A 168 -0.26 3.92 14.06
C GLY A 168 0.42 3.57 15.40
N TRP A 169 1.00 4.55 16.10
CA TRP A 169 1.58 4.36 17.44
C TRP A 169 0.55 4.34 18.58
N MET A 170 -0.70 4.76 18.32
CA MET A 170 -1.83 4.66 19.25
C MET A 170 -2.68 3.41 19.00
N ASP A 171 -2.43 2.63 17.95
CA ASP A 171 -3.23 1.42 17.67
C ASP A 171 -3.04 0.35 18.77
N GLY A 172 -4.15 -0.06 19.39
CA GLY A 172 -4.16 -0.94 20.56
C GLY A 172 -3.94 -0.26 21.91
N TYR A 173 -3.74 1.06 21.94
CA TYR A 173 -3.48 1.85 23.15
C TYR A 173 -4.53 2.96 23.32
N CYS A 174 -4.64 3.51 24.54
CA CYS A 174 -5.59 4.59 24.86
C CYS A 174 -7.04 4.33 24.37
N LEU A 175 -7.46 3.05 24.34
CA LEU A 175 -8.65 2.61 23.60
C LEU A 175 -9.97 3.14 24.18
N LEU A 176 -9.98 3.47 25.48
CA LEU A 176 -11.13 4.05 26.17
C LEU A 176 -11.24 5.55 25.87
N SER A 177 -10.14 6.29 26.00
CA SER A 177 -10.06 7.72 25.65
C SER A 177 -10.29 7.99 24.16
N CYS A 178 -9.96 7.03 23.30
CA CYS A 178 -10.18 7.10 21.86
C CYS A 178 -11.53 6.51 21.38
N GLU A 179 -12.41 6.11 22.29
CA GLU A 179 -13.73 5.52 21.98
C GLU A 179 -13.65 4.27 21.06
N LYS A 180 -12.48 3.60 21.03
CA LYS A 180 -12.21 2.40 20.20
C LYS A 180 -12.62 1.08 20.88
N CYS A 181 -13.08 1.13 22.13
CA CYS A 181 -13.84 0.05 22.76
C CYS A 181 -15.04 0.60 23.56
N GLU A 182 -16.18 -0.09 23.47
CA GLU A 182 -17.31 0.13 24.37
C GLU A 182 -16.98 -0.47 25.74
N ALA A 183 -16.99 0.36 26.78
CA ALA A 183 -16.83 -0.10 28.16
C ALA A 183 -18.16 -0.67 28.67
N GLU A 184 -18.44 -1.94 28.42
CA GLU A 184 -19.58 -2.64 29.07
C GLU A 184 -19.50 -2.46 30.59
N GLU A 185 -20.61 -2.05 31.24
CA GLU A 185 -20.62 -1.64 32.66
C GLU A 185 -20.39 -2.82 33.64
N ALA A 186 -19.14 -3.22 33.78
CA ALA A 186 -18.69 -4.24 34.71
C ALA A 186 -18.76 -3.77 36.18
N ALA A 187 -19.95 -3.98 36.76
CA ALA A 187 -20.27 -4.06 38.19
C ALA A 187 -20.56 -2.75 38.97
N SER A 188 -21.86 -2.47 39.13
CA SER A 188 -22.41 -2.01 40.42
C SER A 188 -23.80 -2.61 40.71
N ALA A 189 -23.99 -3.06 41.96
CA ALA A 189 -25.26 -3.39 42.62
C ALA A 189 -26.34 -4.16 41.83
N GLY A 190 -26.43 -5.48 42.02
CA GLY A 190 -27.62 -6.26 41.66
C GLY A 190 -28.62 -6.40 42.82
N GLU A 191 -29.91 -6.15 42.57
CA GLU A 191 -31.06 -6.74 43.27
C GLU A 191 -32.29 -6.75 42.31
N GLU A 192 -32.83 -7.94 42.04
CA GLU A 192 -34.01 -8.25 41.21
C GLU A 192 -35.31 -8.32 42.07
N PRO A 193 -36.55 -8.50 41.52
CA PRO A 193 -37.07 -8.34 40.15
C PRO A 193 -38.28 -7.35 40.16
N GLU A 194 -39.40 -7.37 39.41
CA GLU A 194 -40.00 -8.21 38.34
C GLU A 194 -41.00 -7.35 37.51
N ASP A 195 -40.92 -7.29 36.16
CA ASP A 195 -42.08 -7.08 35.25
C ASP A 195 -41.80 -7.50 33.78
N GLU A 196 -42.85 -7.82 33.01
CA GLU A 196 -42.76 -8.39 31.65
C GLU A 196 -43.17 -7.39 30.55
N GLY A 197 -42.44 -7.35 29.42
CA GLY A 197 -42.74 -6.39 28.33
C GLY A 197 -42.19 -6.78 26.95
N ALA A 198 -42.84 -7.73 26.27
CA ALA A 198 -42.42 -8.18 24.94
C ALA A 198 -42.99 -7.30 23.79
N SER A 199 -42.14 -6.97 22.79
CA SER A 199 -42.57 -6.76 21.41
C SER A 199 -41.41 -7.02 20.44
N GLU A 200 -41.70 -7.67 19.32
CA GLU A 200 -40.79 -7.78 18.17
C GLU A 200 -40.76 -6.46 17.37
N GLY A 201 -39.69 -6.21 16.62
CA GLY A 201 -39.55 -5.04 15.75
C GLY A 201 -38.34 -5.14 14.80
N SER A 202 -38.57 -5.63 13.58
CA SER A 202 -37.53 -5.73 12.54
C SER A 202 -37.63 -4.56 11.55
N ALA A 203 -36.48 -3.95 11.23
CA ALA A 203 -36.26 -3.17 10.02
C ALA A 203 -34.76 -3.18 9.66
N ALA A 204 -34.46 -3.04 8.38
CA ALA A 204 -33.13 -2.80 7.84
C ALA A 204 -33.19 -1.61 6.88
N GLU A 205 -32.02 -1.08 6.54
CA GLU A 205 -31.77 0.03 5.59
C GLU A 205 -32.27 1.43 6.06
N GLY A 206 -31.35 2.40 6.00
CA GLY A 206 -31.54 3.75 6.49
C GLY A 206 -30.34 4.65 6.17
N ASP A 207 -29.98 4.74 4.89
CA ASP A 207 -28.99 5.71 4.39
C ASP A 207 -29.59 7.13 4.44
N GLU A 208 -29.69 7.71 5.64
CA GLU A 208 -30.14 9.08 5.83
C GLU A 208 -29.05 10.05 5.35
N ILE A 209 -29.09 10.37 4.05
CA ILE A 209 -28.26 11.39 3.42
C ILE A 209 -28.55 12.74 4.10
N LEU A 210 -27.68 13.12 5.03
CA LEU A 210 -27.73 14.39 5.74
C LEU A 210 -27.61 15.56 4.75
N VAL A 211 -28.73 16.25 4.52
CA VAL A 211 -28.78 17.47 3.72
C VAL A 211 -28.39 18.65 4.60
N ALA A 212 -27.08 18.74 4.91
CA ALA A 212 -26.56 19.80 5.77
C ALA A 212 -26.80 21.18 5.14
N GLU A 213 -27.36 22.12 5.91
CA GLU A 213 -27.64 23.48 5.44
C GLU A 213 -26.42 24.39 5.51
N GLU A 214 -26.43 25.49 4.75
CA GLU A 214 -25.30 26.43 4.73
C GLU A 214 -25.15 27.14 6.10
N GLY A 215 -23.96 27.03 6.70
CA GLY A 215 -23.66 27.51 8.04
C GLY A 215 -23.83 26.48 9.15
N GLU A 216 -24.15 25.23 8.82
CA GLU A 216 -24.10 24.10 9.76
C GLU A 216 -22.65 23.77 10.17
N VAL A 217 -22.49 23.34 11.42
CA VAL A 217 -21.24 22.82 11.98
C VAL A 217 -21.44 21.33 12.18
N LEU A 218 -20.66 20.53 11.46
CA LEU A 218 -20.66 19.07 11.62
C LEU A 218 -20.06 18.69 12.98
N GLU A 219 -20.32 17.48 13.47
CA GLU A 219 -19.93 17.05 14.83
C GLU A 219 -18.40 17.07 15.06
N ASN A 220 -17.61 16.96 13.98
CA ASN A 220 -16.15 17.11 13.99
C ASN A 220 -15.65 18.58 13.97
N GLY A 221 -16.55 19.56 14.04
CA GLY A 221 -16.25 21.00 13.98
C GLY A 221 -16.10 21.60 12.58
N THR A 222 -16.18 20.80 11.50
CA THR A 222 -16.09 21.30 10.12
C THR A 222 -17.32 22.12 9.74
N LEU A 223 -17.11 23.32 9.18
CA LEU A 223 -18.19 24.22 8.75
C LEU A 223 -18.65 23.95 7.30
N VAL A 224 -19.97 23.91 7.07
CA VAL A 224 -20.56 23.77 5.73
C VAL A 224 -20.71 25.15 5.07
N LEU A 225 -19.81 25.50 4.14
CA LEU A 225 -19.80 26.80 3.45
C LEU A 225 -20.02 26.63 1.94
N SER A 226 -20.97 27.38 1.37
CA SER A 226 -21.15 27.48 -0.08
C SER A 226 -19.89 27.95 -0.81
N ASN A 227 -19.15 28.88 -0.19
CA ASN A 227 -17.88 29.42 -0.66
C ASN A 227 -16.67 28.81 0.08
N CYS A 228 -16.72 27.52 0.41
CA CYS A 228 -15.55 26.81 0.92
C CYS A 228 -14.49 26.66 -0.18
N THR A 229 -13.31 27.27 -0.04
CA THR A 229 -12.27 27.32 -1.08
C THR A 229 -10.85 27.21 -0.52
N ASP A 230 -9.95 26.69 -1.36
CA ASP A 230 -8.51 26.74 -1.15
C ASP A 230 -7.91 28.03 -1.72
N GLU A 231 -8.34 29.16 -1.16
CA GLU A 231 -7.64 30.44 -1.37
C GLU A 231 -6.34 30.44 -0.54
N LYS A 232 -5.21 30.70 -1.19
CA LYS A 232 -3.88 30.76 -0.55
C LYS A 232 -3.71 32.10 0.19
N SER A 233 -3.16 32.04 1.40
CA SER A 233 -2.87 33.24 2.21
C SER A 233 -1.95 34.23 1.47
N PRO A 234 -2.32 35.52 1.33
CA PRO A 234 -1.45 36.56 0.77
C PRO A 234 -0.16 36.83 1.58
N SER A 235 -0.03 36.23 2.77
CA SER A 235 1.20 36.27 3.58
C SER A 235 2.22 35.21 3.15
N ASP A 236 1.78 34.17 2.42
CA ASP A 236 2.63 33.07 1.98
C ASP A 236 3.39 33.41 0.69
N ASN A 237 4.70 33.65 0.85
CA ASN A 237 5.62 33.97 -0.23
C ASN A 237 6.28 32.71 -0.85
N SER A 238 5.86 31.51 -0.47
CA SER A 238 6.31 30.27 -1.08
C SER A 238 5.56 29.95 -2.38
N ASN A 239 6.10 29.04 -3.19
CA ASN A 239 5.42 28.50 -4.38
C ASN A 239 4.56 27.26 -4.06
N HIS A 240 4.26 26.98 -2.79
CA HIS A 240 3.45 25.83 -2.41
C HIS A 240 1.95 26.14 -2.48
N ASP A 241 1.18 25.18 -2.95
CA ASP A 241 -0.29 25.16 -2.95
C ASP A 241 -0.85 24.74 -1.58
N CYS A 242 -2.17 24.82 -1.41
CA CYS A 242 -2.84 24.50 -0.15
C CYS A 242 -2.74 23.01 0.25
N ALA A 243 -2.59 22.09 -0.71
CA ALA A 243 -2.37 20.67 -0.39
C ALA A 243 -0.97 20.49 0.21
N LYS A 244 0.08 21.00 -0.45
CA LYS A 244 1.46 20.92 0.08
C LYS A 244 1.60 21.63 1.43
N GLN A 245 0.89 22.74 1.66
CA GLN A 245 0.88 23.40 2.98
C GLN A 245 0.15 22.58 4.06
N LYS A 246 -0.87 21.80 3.71
CA LYS A 246 -1.49 20.80 4.60
C LYS A 246 -0.48 19.70 4.94
N ASP A 247 0.21 19.15 3.94
CA ASP A 247 1.20 18.07 4.11
C ASP A 247 2.39 18.51 4.99
N PHE A 248 2.74 19.81 4.98
CA PHE A 248 3.72 20.41 5.88
C PHE A 248 3.17 20.75 7.29
N GLY A 249 1.94 20.32 7.62
CA GLY A 249 1.31 20.54 8.92
C GLY A 249 1.02 22.01 9.24
N LYS A 250 0.71 22.85 8.23
CA LYS A 250 0.55 24.30 8.42
C LYS A 250 -0.87 24.80 8.68
N CYS A 251 -1.85 23.90 8.73
CA CYS A 251 -3.26 24.25 8.88
C CYS A 251 -3.59 25.09 10.13
N ASP A 252 -2.84 24.93 11.23
CA ASP A 252 -3.07 25.60 12.52
C ASP A 252 -2.13 26.79 12.78
N GLU A 253 -1.34 27.18 11.79
CA GLU A 253 -0.54 28.41 11.85
C GLU A 253 -1.45 29.62 11.61
N GLY A 254 -1.43 30.62 12.50
CA GLY A 254 -2.34 31.78 12.43
C GLY A 254 -2.20 32.72 11.21
N TRP A 255 -1.37 32.38 10.22
CA TRP A 255 -1.34 33.02 8.90
C TRP A 255 -2.18 32.26 7.84
N MET A 256 -2.61 31.03 8.14
CA MET A 256 -3.54 30.18 7.38
C MET A 256 -5.00 30.34 7.82
N ASP A 257 -5.28 31.06 8.91
CA ASP A 257 -6.67 31.29 9.34
C ASP A 257 -7.45 32.12 8.30
N GLY A 258 -8.54 31.52 7.80
CA GLY A 258 -9.33 32.04 6.68
C GLY A 258 -8.85 31.58 5.28
N TYR A 259 -7.80 30.76 5.20
CA TYR A 259 -7.16 30.30 3.96
C TYR A 259 -7.01 28.78 3.91
N CYS A 260 -6.83 28.22 2.71
CA CYS A 260 -6.66 26.77 2.48
C CYS A 260 -7.69 25.88 3.20
N LEU A 261 -8.93 26.37 3.33
CA LEU A 261 -9.91 25.85 4.28
C LEU A 261 -10.47 24.47 3.86
N LEU A 262 -10.43 24.14 2.57
CA LEU A 262 -10.92 22.86 2.04
C LEU A 262 -9.83 21.78 2.17
N SER A 263 -8.59 22.08 1.77
CA SER A 263 -7.42 21.21 1.96
C SER A 263 -7.20 20.89 3.44
N CYS A 264 -7.31 21.89 4.31
CA CYS A 264 -7.18 21.75 5.77
C CYS A 264 -8.44 21.23 6.48
N GLY A 265 -9.52 20.86 5.79
CA GLY A 265 -10.73 20.30 6.39
C GLY A 265 -11.54 21.25 7.30
N LYS A 266 -11.15 22.53 7.38
CA LYS A 266 -11.83 23.58 8.16
C LYS A 266 -13.22 23.90 7.58
N CYS A 267 -13.48 23.59 6.30
CA CYS A 267 -14.82 23.61 5.72
C CYS A 267 -15.05 22.51 4.68
N VAL A 268 -16.32 22.28 4.34
CA VAL A 268 -16.76 21.51 3.16
C VAL A 268 -17.79 22.29 2.33
N LYS A 269 -17.91 21.96 1.05
CA LYS A 269 -18.93 22.51 0.14
C LYS A 269 -20.24 21.69 0.26
N PRO A 270 -21.42 22.31 0.34
CA PRO A 270 -22.70 21.60 0.34
C PRO A 270 -22.94 20.89 -1.02
N VAL A 271 -23.27 19.60 -0.98
CA VAL A 271 -23.42 18.75 -2.18
C VAL A 271 -24.83 18.90 -2.78
N ALA A 272 -24.99 19.86 -3.69
CA ALA A 272 -26.23 20.07 -4.43
C ALA A 272 -26.49 18.94 -5.46
N ARG A 273 -27.17 17.87 -5.04
CA ARG A 273 -27.46 16.67 -5.87
C ARG A 273 -28.41 16.99 -7.04
N GLN A 274 -27.84 17.26 -8.22
CA GLN A 274 -28.58 17.32 -9.50
C GLN A 274 -29.25 15.96 -9.77
N ILE A 275 -30.58 15.87 -9.61
CA ILE A 275 -31.33 14.65 -9.91
C ILE A 275 -31.51 14.51 -11.43
N ALA A 276 -30.49 13.94 -12.09
CA ALA A 276 -30.58 13.53 -13.48
C ALA A 276 -31.50 12.30 -13.61
N SER A 277 -32.71 12.50 -14.13
CA SER A 277 -33.72 11.44 -14.27
C SER A 277 -33.23 10.24 -15.09
N ALA A 278 -33.08 9.08 -14.43
CA ALA A 278 -32.61 7.85 -15.06
C ALA A 278 -33.60 7.31 -16.12
N ALA A 279 -33.24 7.43 -17.41
CA ALA A 279 -34.03 6.88 -18.51
C ALA A 279 -33.21 6.59 -19.79
N SER A 280 -32.58 5.41 -19.89
CA SER A 280 -32.56 4.54 -21.10
C SER A 280 -31.52 3.42 -21.01
N VAL A 281 -31.97 2.17 -20.90
CA VAL A 281 -31.14 0.97 -21.13
C VAL A 281 -31.50 0.37 -22.51
N PRO A 282 -30.59 0.33 -23.49
CA PRO A 282 -30.72 -0.52 -24.67
C PRO A 282 -30.15 -1.92 -24.39
N LYS A 283 -30.76 -2.95 -24.98
CA LYS A 283 -30.55 -4.36 -24.61
C LYS A 283 -30.10 -5.19 -25.81
N GLY A 284 -28.98 -5.90 -25.69
CA GLY A 284 -28.52 -6.92 -26.64
C GLY A 284 -27.05 -6.82 -27.01
N LYS A 285 -26.42 -7.86 -27.60
CA LYS A 285 -26.98 -9.17 -27.98
C LYS A 285 -25.84 -10.17 -28.19
N ALA A 286 -25.88 -11.33 -27.54
CA ALA A 286 -24.88 -12.38 -27.77
C ALA A 286 -25.17 -13.18 -29.06
N ASN A 287 -24.11 -13.61 -29.78
CA ASN A 287 -24.04 -14.95 -30.39
C ASN A 287 -22.63 -15.35 -30.88
N ALA A 288 -22.44 -16.67 -31.01
CA ALA A 288 -21.58 -17.39 -31.97
C ALA A 288 -20.05 -17.22 -31.94
N THR A 289 -19.43 -18.20 -31.26
CA THR A 289 -18.20 -18.94 -31.62
C THR A 289 -18.00 -19.20 -33.12
N GLU A 290 -16.75 -19.17 -33.60
CA GLU A 290 -16.20 -20.17 -34.55
C GLU A 290 -14.66 -20.23 -34.47
N GLU A 291 -14.06 -21.42 -34.66
CA GLU A 291 -12.59 -21.63 -34.73
C GLU A 291 -12.14 -21.97 -36.15
N VAL A 292 -11.10 -21.32 -36.70
CA VAL A 292 -10.12 -22.02 -37.57
C VAL A 292 -8.77 -21.28 -37.69
N GLY A 293 -7.67 -22.05 -37.71
CA GLY A 293 -6.68 -21.95 -38.79
C GLY A 293 -5.41 -21.10 -38.60
N ALA A 294 -4.31 -21.74 -38.18
CA ALA A 294 -2.96 -21.32 -38.57
C ALA A 294 -2.66 -21.77 -40.03
N PRO A 295 -1.73 -21.12 -40.76
CA PRO A 295 -0.39 -21.72 -40.87
C PRO A 295 0.82 -20.77 -41.10
N SER A 296 1.97 -21.19 -40.56
CA SER A 296 3.35 -21.15 -41.11
C SER A 296 3.91 -20.01 -41.99
N ALA A 297 4.95 -19.36 -41.44
CA ALA A 297 6.33 -19.24 -41.96
C ALA A 297 6.72 -18.26 -43.12
N GLY A 298 7.92 -17.69 -42.98
CA GLY A 298 8.61 -16.81 -43.96
C GLY A 298 8.36 -15.32 -43.72
N ASP A 299 9.30 -14.39 -43.88
CA ASP A 299 10.66 -14.48 -44.49
C ASP A 299 11.64 -13.46 -43.84
N GLU A 300 12.81 -13.21 -44.43
CA GLU A 300 13.93 -12.46 -43.83
C GLU A 300 14.24 -11.12 -44.56
N ILE A 301 14.90 -10.19 -43.84
CA ILE A 301 15.70 -9.05 -44.38
C ILE A 301 14.97 -7.99 -45.24
N SER A 302 14.87 -6.76 -44.72
CA SER A 302 15.62 -5.59 -45.22
C SER A 302 15.10 -4.28 -44.58
N GLY A 303 16.01 -3.39 -44.16
CA GLY A 303 15.65 -2.07 -43.66
C GLY A 303 15.39 -1.05 -44.77
N ASN A 304 14.56 -0.04 -44.49
CA ASN A 304 14.55 1.23 -45.20
C ASN A 304 14.10 2.35 -44.25
N SER A 305 14.80 3.50 -44.27
CA SER A 305 14.40 4.67 -43.50
C SER A 305 13.36 5.49 -44.28
N THR A 306 12.11 5.42 -43.87
CA THR A 306 11.04 6.34 -44.27
C THR A 306 10.49 6.99 -43.03
N ALA A 307 10.35 8.32 -43.03
CA ALA A 307 9.72 9.04 -41.93
C ALA A 307 8.26 8.57 -41.80
N THR A 308 7.98 7.86 -40.72
CA THR A 308 6.64 7.36 -40.39
C THR A 308 5.73 8.52 -40.03
N GLU A 309 4.45 8.45 -40.38
CA GLU A 309 3.43 9.13 -39.59
C GLU A 309 3.60 8.64 -38.15
N GLN A 310 3.97 9.55 -37.24
CA GLN A 310 4.26 9.20 -35.86
C GLN A 310 2.93 8.92 -35.17
N ALA A 311 2.56 7.63 -35.13
CA ALA A 311 1.27 7.19 -34.63
C ALA A 311 1.07 7.69 -33.20
N CYS A 312 -0.01 8.44 -33.00
CA CYS A 312 -0.41 8.93 -31.68
C CYS A 312 -0.54 7.74 -30.71
N ALA A 313 0.35 7.70 -29.72
CA ALA A 313 0.44 6.64 -28.74
C ALA A 313 0.93 7.21 -27.41
N ASP A 314 0.45 6.63 -26.32
CA ASP A 314 0.91 6.96 -24.97
C ASP A 314 2.19 6.17 -24.65
N GLU A 315 3.33 6.73 -25.07
CA GLU A 315 4.64 6.29 -24.60
C GLU A 315 5.03 6.99 -23.29
N TYR A 316 5.79 6.28 -22.46
CA TYR A 316 6.19 6.72 -21.12
C TYR A 316 7.59 7.37 -21.09
N PRO A 317 7.82 8.41 -20.28
CA PRO A 317 9.16 8.93 -20.05
C PRO A 317 10.02 7.86 -19.36
N PRO A 318 11.21 7.50 -19.89
CA PRO A 318 11.99 6.35 -19.39
C PRO A 318 12.73 6.60 -18.06
N ASN A 319 12.41 7.68 -17.34
CA ASN A 319 13.05 8.08 -16.07
C ASN A 319 12.03 8.58 -15.03
N VAL A 320 10.73 8.32 -15.20
CA VAL A 320 9.71 8.59 -14.17
C VAL A 320 9.18 7.28 -13.58
N ASP A 321 8.72 7.35 -12.34
CA ASP A 321 8.18 6.20 -11.62
C ASP A 321 6.86 5.75 -12.28
N THR A 322 6.84 4.54 -12.84
CA THR A 322 5.74 4.04 -13.70
C THR A 322 4.54 3.50 -12.92
N GLN A 323 4.38 3.92 -11.66
CA GLN A 323 3.28 3.53 -10.77
C GLN A 323 1.90 4.10 -11.18
N PHE A 324 1.87 5.17 -11.99
CA PHE A 324 0.65 5.80 -12.53
C PHE A 324 0.63 5.69 -14.05
N THR A 325 -0.55 5.63 -14.66
CA THR A 325 -0.78 5.58 -16.13
C THR A 325 -0.93 6.97 -16.75
N CYS A 326 -0.87 7.09 -18.08
CA CYS A 326 -0.99 8.39 -18.76
C CYS A 326 -2.37 9.04 -18.51
N GLU A 327 -3.42 8.24 -18.31
CA GLU A 327 -4.77 8.70 -17.97
C GLU A 327 -4.82 9.27 -16.54
N ASP A 328 -4.08 8.68 -15.59
CA ASP A 328 -3.90 9.22 -14.24
C ASP A 328 -3.12 10.53 -14.27
N GLN A 329 -1.98 10.57 -14.99
CA GLN A 329 -1.13 11.76 -15.11
C GLN A 329 -1.85 12.94 -15.78
N ALA A 330 -2.72 12.65 -16.77
CA ALA A 330 -3.61 13.65 -17.36
C ALA A 330 -4.68 14.11 -16.36
N SER A 331 -5.27 13.19 -15.58
CA SER A 331 -6.24 13.49 -14.53
C SER A 331 -5.66 14.34 -13.39
N PHE A 332 -4.36 14.21 -13.10
CA PHE A 332 -3.64 15.07 -12.14
C PHE A 332 -3.31 16.46 -12.70
N GLY A 333 -3.47 16.69 -14.01
CA GLY A 333 -3.19 17.97 -14.67
C GLY A 333 -1.73 18.15 -15.11
N ASN A 334 -0.90 17.11 -15.03
CA ASN A 334 0.55 17.19 -15.29
C ASN A 334 0.90 17.33 -16.79
N CYS A 335 -0.10 17.32 -17.69
CA CYS A 335 0.10 17.36 -19.14
C CYS A 335 0.92 18.55 -19.65
N ASP A 336 0.94 19.69 -18.95
CA ASP A 336 1.69 20.90 -19.34
C ASP A 336 3.04 21.07 -18.62
N ASP A 337 3.49 20.06 -17.85
CA ASP A 337 4.85 20.05 -17.31
C ASP A 337 5.91 19.73 -18.39
N ASP A 338 7.09 20.35 -18.28
CA ASP A 338 8.25 20.14 -19.17
C ASP A 338 8.70 18.66 -19.27
N TRP A 339 8.38 17.81 -18.28
CA TRP A 339 8.77 16.39 -18.28
C TRP A 339 7.79 15.48 -19.05
N MET A 340 6.60 15.98 -19.38
CA MET A 340 5.58 15.29 -20.19
C MET A 340 5.67 15.65 -21.69
N ASP A 341 6.51 16.61 -22.09
CA ASP A 341 6.62 17.00 -23.50
C ASP A 341 7.15 15.83 -24.37
N GLY A 342 6.40 15.51 -25.43
CA GLY A 342 6.63 14.34 -26.28
C GLY A 342 6.12 13.00 -25.74
N TYR A 343 5.52 12.95 -24.54
CA TYR A 343 5.01 11.74 -23.89
C TYR A 343 3.49 11.83 -23.61
N CYS A 344 2.84 10.68 -23.33
CA CYS A 344 1.40 10.61 -23.02
C CYS A 344 0.48 11.43 -23.97
N LEU A 345 0.82 11.49 -25.25
CA LEU A 345 0.26 12.45 -26.21
C LEU A 345 -1.22 12.20 -26.54
N LEU A 346 -1.71 10.96 -26.37
CA LEU A 346 -3.10 10.60 -26.58
C LEU A 346 -3.93 10.95 -25.34
N SER A 347 -3.48 10.55 -24.15
CA SER A 347 -4.14 10.86 -22.87
C SER A 347 -4.20 12.36 -22.56
N CYS A 348 -3.22 13.14 -23.02
CA CYS A 348 -3.18 14.59 -22.84
C CYS A 348 -3.85 15.41 -23.96
N ASP A 349 -4.57 14.77 -24.90
CA ASP A 349 -5.15 15.42 -26.10
C ASP A 349 -4.14 16.20 -26.98
N LYS A 350 -2.82 16.01 -26.77
CA LYS A 350 -1.73 16.72 -27.47
C LYS A 350 -1.46 16.18 -28.88
N CYS A 351 -2.10 15.08 -29.27
CA CYS A 351 -2.12 14.58 -30.65
C CYS A 351 -2.94 15.47 -31.61
N GLY A 352 -2.45 16.68 -31.84
CA GLY A 352 -3.03 17.60 -32.82
C GLY A 352 -3.02 16.98 -34.23
N THR A 353 -4.21 16.87 -34.83
CA THR A 353 -4.30 16.69 -36.28
C THR A 353 -3.68 17.93 -36.94
N THR A 354 -2.56 17.75 -37.64
CA THR A 354 -1.87 18.84 -38.36
C THR A 354 -2.65 19.23 -39.61
N THR A 355 -3.80 19.85 -39.39
CA THR A 355 -4.62 20.47 -40.43
C THR A 355 -3.89 21.74 -40.86
N GLU A 356 -3.31 21.71 -42.06
CA GLU A 356 -2.48 22.80 -42.61
C GLU A 356 -3.33 24.02 -43.04
N ASP A 357 -4.05 24.65 -42.09
CA ASP A 357 -4.76 25.90 -42.30
C ASP A 357 -3.78 27.10 -42.38
N GLY A 358 -2.98 27.08 -43.44
CA GLY A 358 -2.01 28.11 -43.80
C GLY A 358 -2.69 29.38 -44.30
N GLU A 359 -3.42 30.08 -43.43
CA GLU A 359 -4.14 31.31 -43.77
C GLU A 359 -3.17 32.47 -44.05
N ASN A 360 -2.80 32.61 -45.32
CA ASN A 360 -1.80 33.53 -45.85
C ASN A 360 -2.22 35.02 -45.75
N SER A 361 -2.21 35.56 -44.53
CA SER A 361 -2.60 36.94 -44.21
C SER A 361 -1.52 37.97 -44.59
N ILE A 362 -1.32 38.20 -45.89
CA ILE A 362 -0.57 39.36 -46.39
C ILE A 362 -1.46 40.61 -46.28
N SER A 363 -1.21 41.42 -45.25
CA SER A 363 -1.83 42.75 -45.10
C SER A 363 -1.00 43.85 -45.77
N SER A 364 -1.75 44.77 -46.40
CA SER A 364 -1.41 46.02 -47.12
C SER A 364 -0.01 46.63 -46.94
#